data_AF-F5ZCP6-F1
#
_entry.id   AF-F5ZCP6-F1
#
_cell.length_a   1.000
_cell.length_b   1.000
_cell.length_c   1.000
_cell.angle_alpha   90.00
_cell.angle_beta   90.00
_cell.angle_gamma   90.00
#
_symmetry.space_group_name_H-M   'P 1'
#
loop_
_entity.id
_entity.type
_entity.pdbx_description
1 polymer ?
#
loop_
_entity_poly.entity_id
_entity_poly.type
_entity_poly.pdbx_seq_one_letter_code
_entity_poly.pdbx_strand_id
1 'polypeptide(L)'
;MSDLKPDYSSYSVAELNEARESINKHQFPERLAEIQSELAQRGVGNPQTTNVHKSVKKPVEKVPNILTKTDSKIIHFIIRVWCIVLFYLPASDLHEIFMEGTTYARRLGTISYDSNPISFSIEVAKSIILAGLLIFGFVKNPLTLGKKGEPKA
;
A
#
# COMPACT_ATOMS: atom_id res chain seq x y z
N MET A 1 36.05 -20.91 23.13
CA MET A 1 35.37 -19.67 22.69
C MET A 1 34.68 -19.13 23.93
N SER A 2 35.09 -17.97 24.41
CA SER A 2 34.58 -17.40 25.66
C SER A 2 33.10 -17.06 25.48
N ASP A 3 32.22 -17.79 26.16
CA ASP A 3 30.78 -17.50 26.22
C ASP A 3 30.60 -16.11 26.82
N LEU A 4 30.42 -15.09 25.96
CA LEU A 4 30.12 -13.73 26.40
C LEU A 4 28.75 -13.76 27.07
N LYS A 5 28.75 -13.83 28.41
CA LYS A 5 27.54 -13.63 29.22
C LYS A 5 27.01 -12.22 28.92
N PRO A 6 25.73 -12.06 28.57
CA PRO A 6 25.13 -10.74 28.37
C PRO A 6 25.22 -9.91 29.66
N ASP A 7 25.59 -8.64 29.55
CA ASP A 7 25.62 -7.70 30.66
C ASP A 7 24.29 -6.93 30.75
N TYR A 8 23.38 -7.45 31.58
CA TYR A 8 22.03 -6.90 31.76
C TYR A 8 21.99 -5.57 32.52
N SER A 9 23.09 -5.14 33.16
CA SER A 9 23.15 -3.85 33.85
C SER A 9 23.04 -2.67 32.87
N SER A 10 23.57 -2.85 31.66
CA SER A 10 23.55 -1.84 30.59
C SER A 10 22.22 -1.73 29.85
N TYR A 11 21.29 -2.68 30.05
CA TYR A 11 20.05 -2.76 29.28
C TYR A 11 19.03 -1.74 29.78
N SER A 12 18.24 -1.17 28.87
CA SER A 12 17.05 -0.39 29.22
C SER A 12 15.91 -1.27 29.73
N VAL A 13 14.89 -0.68 30.36
CA VAL A 13 13.72 -1.43 30.89
C VAL A 13 12.96 -2.17 29.78
N ALA A 14 12.91 -1.61 28.56
CA ALA A 14 12.28 -2.28 27.42
C ALA A 14 13.09 -3.50 26.98
N GLU A 15 14.42 -3.37 26.88
CA GLU A 15 15.32 -4.47 26.52
C GLU A 15 15.36 -5.56 27.59
N LEU A 16 15.25 -5.22 28.88
CA LEU A 16 15.11 -6.18 29.97
C LEU A 16 13.80 -6.99 29.87
N ASN A 17 12.69 -6.34 29.50
CA ASN A 17 11.41 -7.03 29.30
C ASN A 17 11.44 -7.94 28.06
N GLU A 18 12.03 -7.48 26.96
CA GLU A 18 12.23 -8.28 25.74
C GLU A 18 13.17 -9.47 26.01
N ALA A 19 14.26 -9.26 26.73
CA ALA A 19 15.17 -10.32 27.15
C ALA A 19 14.48 -11.33 28.06
N ARG A 20 13.62 -10.90 28.99
CA ARG A 20 12.82 -11.78 29.87
C ARG A 20 11.84 -12.66 29.07
N GLU A 21 11.28 -12.15 27.99
CA GLU A 21 10.30 -12.87 27.16
C GLU A 21 10.96 -13.80 26.14
N SER A 22 12.11 -13.41 25.60
CA SER A 22 12.86 -14.17 24.58
C SER A 22 13.81 -15.22 25.16
N ILE A 23 14.22 -15.09 26.43
CA ILE A 23 15.15 -16.04 27.04
C ILE A 23 14.52 -17.42 27.26
N ASN A 24 15.27 -18.47 26.91
CA ASN A 24 14.86 -19.84 27.21
C ASN A 24 14.98 -20.13 28.71
N LYS A 25 13.85 -20.00 29.41
CA LYS A 25 13.73 -20.11 30.88
C LYS A 25 14.18 -21.46 31.44
N HIS A 26 14.11 -22.53 30.63
CA HIS A 26 14.51 -23.87 31.05
C HIS A 26 16.02 -24.09 30.92
N GLN A 27 16.66 -23.41 29.97
CA GLN A 27 18.08 -23.58 29.68
C GLN A 27 18.97 -22.60 30.47
N PHE A 28 18.44 -21.42 30.81
CA PHE A 28 19.19 -20.37 31.50
C PHE A 28 18.39 -19.71 32.65
N PRO A 29 18.10 -20.46 33.73
CA PRO A 29 17.31 -19.93 34.86
C PRO A 29 18.03 -18.79 35.61
N GLU A 30 19.36 -18.84 35.69
CA GLU A 30 20.17 -17.81 36.39
C GLU A 30 20.08 -16.44 35.70
N ARG A 31 20.07 -16.43 34.36
CA ARG A 31 19.94 -15.18 33.58
C ARG A 31 18.55 -14.56 33.75
N LEU A 32 17.52 -15.37 33.89
CA LEU A 32 16.17 -14.90 34.17
C LEU A 32 16.08 -14.25 35.56
N ALA A 33 16.74 -14.83 36.57
CA ALA A 33 16.80 -14.25 37.91
C ALA A 33 17.54 -12.89 37.92
N GLU A 34 18.63 -12.77 37.14
CA GLU A 34 19.40 -11.52 36.98
C GLU A 34 18.55 -10.41 36.32
N ILE A 35 17.87 -10.71 35.22
CA ILE A 35 16.95 -9.77 34.55
C ILE A 35 15.81 -9.34 35.48
N GLN A 36 15.25 -10.27 36.27
CA GLN A 36 14.20 -9.95 37.24
C GLN A 36 14.72 -9.08 38.39
N SER A 37 15.96 -9.30 38.84
CA SER A 37 16.60 -8.47 39.86
C SER A 37 16.82 -7.04 39.35
N GLU A 38 17.32 -6.89 38.12
CA GLU A 38 17.48 -5.59 37.46
C GLU A 38 16.15 -4.85 37.28
N LEU A 39 15.08 -5.55 36.88
CA LEU A 39 13.73 -4.99 36.79
C LEU A 39 13.17 -4.59 38.16
N ALA A 40 13.44 -5.37 39.20
CA ALA A 40 13.00 -5.09 40.56
C ALA A 40 13.76 -3.89 41.17
N GLN A 41 15.08 -3.79 40.95
CA GLN A 41 15.88 -2.63 41.37
C GLN A 41 15.39 -1.33 40.73
N ARG A 42 14.89 -1.40 39.50
CA ARG A 42 14.37 -0.25 38.75
C ARG A 42 12.89 0.05 39.05
N GLY A 43 12.31 -0.57 40.09
CA GLY A 43 10.95 -0.31 40.55
C GLY A 43 9.85 -0.92 39.68
N VAL A 44 10.17 -1.82 38.76
CA VAL A 44 9.21 -2.53 37.89
C VAL A 44 8.84 -3.87 38.54
N GLY A 45 8.36 -3.81 39.78
CA GLY A 45 7.98 -4.97 40.58
C GLY A 45 6.54 -5.42 40.34
N ASN A 46 6.38 -6.56 39.63
CA ASN A 46 5.17 -7.37 39.49
C ASN A 46 3.94 -6.77 38.75
N PRO A 47 3.50 -7.38 37.63
CA PRO A 47 2.13 -7.21 37.14
C PRO A 47 1.22 -8.18 37.89
N GLN A 48 0.61 -7.74 38.99
CA GLN A 48 -0.55 -8.46 39.53
C GLN A 48 -1.74 -8.28 38.59
N THR A 49 -2.34 -9.42 38.27
CA THR A 49 -3.58 -9.64 37.53
C THR A 49 -4.69 -8.65 37.89
N THR A 50 -5.24 -7.98 36.88
CA THR A 50 -6.69 -7.71 36.87
C THR A 50 -7.18 -7.78 35.43
N ASN A 51 -7.85 -8.90 35.13
CA ASN A 51 -8.75 -9.00 34.00
C ASN A 51 -9.86 -7.98 34.19
N VAL A 52 -9.71 -6.79 33.60
CA VAL A 52 -10.85 -6.07 33.05
C VAL A 52 -10.62 -6.02 31.55
N HIS A 53 -11.42 -6.81 30.85
CA HIS A 53 -11.57 -6.76 29.42
C HIS A 53 -12.12 -5.38 29.02
N LYS A 54 -11.23 -4.40 28.89
CA LYS A 54 -11.45 -3.24 28.03
C LYS A 54 -10.53 -3.44 26.85
N SER A 55 -11.14 -3.79 25.72
CA SER A 55 -10.51 -3.71 24.40
C SER A 55 -10.06 -2.26 24.15
N VAL A 56 -8.91 -1.89 24.71
CA VAL A 56 -8.15 -0.76 24.25
C VAL A 56 -7.49 -1.26 22.99
N LYS A 57 -8.13 -1.00 21.85
CA LYS A 57 -7.49 -1.11 20.53
C LYS A 57 -6.13 -0.43 20.66
N LYS A 58 -5.05 -1.20 20.74
CA LYS A 58 -3.71 -0.68 20.44
C LYS A 58 -3.86 0.02 19.09
N PRO A 59 -3.53 1.32 18.96
CA PRO A 59 -3.33 1.85 17.63
C PRO A 59 -2.17 1.03 17.08
N VAL A 60 -2.46 0.14 16.14
CA VAL A 60 -1.45 -0.43 15.27
C VAL A 60 -0.74 0.78 14.71
N GLU A 61 0.46 1.05 15.19
CA GLU A 61 1.30 2.11 14.69
C GLU A 61 1.56 1.74 13.24
N LYS A 62 0.74 2.34 12.36
CA LYS A 62 0.86 2.18 10.92
C LYS A 62 2.24 2.74 10.62
N VAL A 63 3.21 1.85 10.45
CA VAL A 63 4.48 2.16 9.78
C VAL A 63 4.07 3.04 8.59
N PRO A 64 4.48 4.32 8.57
CA PRO A 64 4.01 5.23 7.56
C PRO A 64 4.56 4.71 6.24
N ASN A 65 3.71 4.03 5.50
CA ASN A 65 4.00 3.69 4.12
C ASN A 65 4.33 5.02 3.45
N ILE A 66 5.58 5.21 3.01
CA ILE A 66 6.08 6.51 2.52
C ILE A 66 5.21 7.03 1.35
N LEU A 67 4.46 6.12 0.71
CA LEU A 67 3.47 6.42 -0.32
C LEU A 67 2.22 7.19 0.17
N THR A 68 1.87 7.16 1.46
CA THR A 68 0.61 7.76 1.97
C THR A 68 0.73 9.22 2.43
N LYS A 69 1.94 9.80 2.44
CA LYS A 69 2.15 11.22 2.76
C LYS A 69 2.05 12.15 1.57
N THR A 70 1.86 11.63 0.36
CA THR A 70 1.58 12.48 -0.80
C THR A 70 0.14 12.96 -0.71
N ASP A 71 -0.06 14.28 -0.69
CA ASP A 71 -1.39 14.89 -0.65
C ASP A 71 -2.25 14.26 -1.75
N SER A 72 -3.40 13.70 -1.36
CA SER A 72 -4.41 13.12 -2.26
C SER A 72 -4.73 14.05 -3.43
N LYS A 73 -4.62 15.37 -3.23
CA LYS A 73 -4.79 16.39 -4.27
C LYS A 73 -3.67 16.35 -5.32
N ILE A 74 -2.42 16.17 -4.91
CA ILE A 74 -1.25 16.10 -5.80
C ILE A 74 -1.34 14.85 -6.67
N ILE A 75 -1.67 13.69 -6.07
CA ILE A 75 -1.87 12.45 -6.81
C ILE A 75 -2.97 12.63 -7.86
N HIS A 76 -4.11 13.24 -7.47
CA HIS A 76 -5.22 13.48 -8.39
C HIS A 76 -4.86 14.45 -9.53
N PHE A 77 -4.06 15.48 -9.24
CA PHE A 77 -3.54 16.40 -10.24
C PHE A 77 -2.63 15.67 -11.25
N ILE A 78 -1.69 14.85 -10.77
CA ILE A 78 -0.81 14.04 -11.61
C ILE A 78 -1.63 13.11 -12.52
N ILE A 79 -2.60 12.39 -11.96
CA ILE A 79 -3.48 11.50 -12.74
C ILE A 79 -4.21 12.27 -13.84
N ARG A 80 -4.76 13.45 -13.56
CA ARG A 80 -5.45 14.26 -14.57
C ARG A 80 -4.54 14.72 -15.69
N VAL A 81 -3.32 15.16 -15.36
CA VAL A 81 -2.32 15.55 -16.36
C VAL A 81 -1.99 14.35 -17.26
N TRP A 82 -1.75 13.18 -16.68
CA TRP A 82 -1.52 11.96 -17.45
C TRP A 82 -2.72 11.55 -18.29
N CYS A 83 -3.95 11.69 -17.78
CA CYS A 83 -5.14 11.42 -18.57
C CYS A 83 -5.21 12.32 -19.80
N ILE A 84 -4.93 13.62 -19.68
CA ILE A 84 -4.92 14.54 -20.83
C ILE A 84 -3.83 14.16 -21.84
N VAL A 85 -2.61 13.91 -21.36
CA VAL A 85 -1.47 13.55 -22.24
C VAL A 85 -1.74 12.24 -22.97
N LEU A 86 -2.21 11.21 -22.26
CA LEU A 86 -2.49 9.90 -22.84
C LEU A 86 -3.76 9.88 -23.70
N PHE A 87 -4.69 10.82 -23.51
CA PHE A 87 -5.92 10.89 -24.28
C PHE A 87 -5.65 11.19 -25.76
N TYR A 88 -4.53 11.81 -26.08
CA TYR A 88 -4.13 12.06 -27.46
C TYR A 88 -4.05 10.76 -28.28
N LEU A 89 -3.59 9.65 -27.68
CA LEU A 89 -3.42 8.37 -28.39
C LEU A 89 -4.72 7.77 -28.94
N PRO A 90 -5.76 7.47 -28.13
CA PRO A 90 -7.01 6.98 -28.68
C PRO A 90 -7.75 8.05 -29.49
N ALA A 91 -7.54 9.34 -29.21
CA ALA A 91 -8.15 10.41 -29.99
C ALA A 91 -7.59 10.49 -31.41
N SER A 92 -6.27 10.36 -31.59
CA SER A 92 -5.65 10.31 -32.92
C SER A 92 -6.12 9.08 -33.69
N ASP A 93 -6.13 7.91 -33.06
CA ASP A 93 -6.58 6.67 -33.70
C ASP A 93 -8.04 6.79 -34.17
N LEU A 94 -8.94 7.28 -33.31
CA LEU A 94 -10.36 7.46 -33.65
C LEU A 94 -10.58 8.52 -34.72
N HIS A 95 -9.74 9.57 -34.73
CA HIS A 95 -9.79 10.59 -35.77
C HIS A 95 -9.38 10.02 -37.14
N GLU A 96 -8.30 9.23 -37.20
CA GLU A 96 -7.88 8.52 -38.41
C GLU A 96 -8.99 7.58 -38.90
N ILE A 97 -9.56 6.78 -38.01
CA ILE A 97 -10.69 5.89 -38.32
C ILE A 97 -11.87 6.67 -38.91
N PHE A 98 -12.19 7.84 -38.36
CA PHE A 98 -13.32 8.65 -38.80
C PHE A 98 -13.07 9.31 -40.17
N MET A 99 -11.85 9.80 -40.42
CA MET A 99 -11.51 10.51 -41.65
C MET A 99 -11.15 9.59 -42.80
N GLU A 100 -10.36 8.55 -42.53
CA GLU A 100 -9.75 7.69 -43.55
C GLU A 100 -10.45 6.34 -43.66
N GLY A 101 -11.26 5.96 -42.66
CA GLY A 101 -11.92 4.65 -42.63
C GLY A 101 -10.95 3.49 -42.38
N THR A 102 -9.73 3.79 -41.96
CA THR A 102 -8.65 2.82 -41.75
C THR A 102 -8.08 2.92 -40.35
N THR A 103 -7.40 1.86 -39.92
CA THR A 103 -6.62 1.86 -38.67
C THR A 103 -5.39 0.98 -38.82
N TYR A 104 -4.38 1.19 -37.97
CA TYR A 104 -3.14 0.43 -37.99
C TYR A 104 -3.13 -0.68 -36.92
N ALA A 105 -2.94 -1.91 -37.35
CA ALA A 105 -2.71 -3.06 -36.48
C ALA A 105 -1.29 -3.59 -36.69
N ARG A 106 -0.50 -3.70 -35.61
CA ARG A 106 0.94 -4.03 -35.65
C ARG A 106 1.32 -5.27 -36.49
N ARG A 107 0.45 -6.28 -36.55
CA ARG A 107 0.68 -7.53 -37.30
C ARG A 107 0.06 -7.54 -38.69
N LEU A 108 -0.92 -6.68 -38.96
CA LEU A 108 -1.74 -6.70 -40.18
C LEU A 108 -1.50 -5.46 -41.05
N GLY A 109 -0.78 -4.46 -40.54
CA GLY A 109 -0.61 -3.18 -41.20
C GLY A 109 -1.88 -2.33 -41.13
N THR A 110 -2.11 -1.53 -42.16
CA THR A 110 -3.33 -0.74 -42.30
C THR A 110 -4.49 -1.66 -42.70
N ILE A 111 -5.55 -1.64 -41.89
CA ILE A 111 -6.77 -2.42 -42.10
C ILE A 111 -7.98 -1.50 -42.21
N SER A 112 -8.99 -1.94 -42.94
CA SER A 112 -10.29 -1.28 -43.06
C SER A 112 -11.40 -2.24 -42.65
N TYR A 113 -12.60 -1.73 -42.44
CA TYR A 113 -13.76 -2.57 -42.15
C TYR A 113 -14.04 -3.58 -43.28
N ASP A 114 -13.88 -3.16 -44.53
CA ASP A 114 -14.15 -4.01 -45.70
C ASP A 114 -13.13 -5.15 -45.87
N SER A 115 -11.86 -4.92 -45.52
CA SER A 115 -10.81 -5.92 -45.67
C SER A 115 -10.74 -6.90 -44.50
N ASN A 116 -10.93 -6.42 -43.27
CA ASN A 116 -10.91 -7.25 -42.07
C ASN A 116 -11.83 -6.67 -40.98
N PRO A 117 -13.14 -6.97 -41.04
CA PRO A 117 -14.13 -6.33 -40.17
C PRO A 117 -13.92 -6.66 -38.70
N ILE A 118 -13.45 -7.88 -38.39
CA ILE A 118 -13.26 -8.32 -37.00
C ILE A 118 -12.09 -7.58 -36.37
N SER A 119 -10.91 -7.60 -37.01
CA SER A 119 -9.73 -6.91 -36.48
C SER A 119 -9.95 -5.40 -36.42
N PHE A 120 -10.59 -4.82 -37.43
CA PHE A 120 -10.95 -3.40 -37.42
C PHE A 120 -11.85 -3.06 -36.23
N SER A 121 -12.93 -3.83 -36.01
CA SER A 121 -13.86 -3.59 -34.90
C SER A 121 -13.17 -3.71 -33.53
N ILE A 122 -12.22 -4.63 -33.37
CA ILE A 122 -11.44 -4.78 -32.14
C ILE A 122 -10.57 -3.55 -31.89
N GLU A 123 -9.87 -3.05 -32.91
CA GLU A 123 -9.02 -1.86 -32.78
C GLU A 123 -9.84 -0.61 -32.45
N VAL A 124 -10.98 -0.42 -33.12
CA VAL A 124 -11.92 0.67 -32.81
C VAL A 124 -12.42 0.56 -31.37
N ALA A 125 -12.88 -0.64 -30.95
CA ALA A 125 -13.38 -0.87 -29.59
C ALA A 125 -12.30 -0.59 -28.54
N LYS A 126 -11.06 -1.02 -28.78
CA LYS A 126 -9.90 -0.76 -27.92
C LYS A 126 -9.71 0.74 -27.71
N SER A 127 -9.72 1.54 -28.79
CA SER A 127 -9.54 2.99 -28.70
C SER A 127 -10.71 3.68 -28.00
N ILE A 128 -11.95 3.27 -28.22
CA ILE A 128 -13.14 3.77 -27.50
C ILE A 128 -13.05 3.46 -26.00
N ILE A 129 -12.73 2.20 -25.63
CA ILE A 129 -12.63 1.79 -24.23
C ILE A 129 -11.52 2.57 -23.53
N LEU A 130 -10.36 2.71 -24.17
CA LEU A 130 -9.24 3.47 -23.61
C LEU A 130 -9.59 4.94 -23.42
N ALA A 131 -10.19 5.59 -24.42
CA ALA A 131 -10.68 6.97 -24.32
C ALA A 131 -11.68 7.11 -23.15
N GLY A 132 -12.64 6.19 -23.05
CA GLY A 132 -13.64 6.17 -21.98
C GLY A 132 -13.01 6.02 -20.59
N LEU A 133 -12.01 5.14 -20.43
CA LEU A 133 -11.28 4.96 -19.17
C LEU A 133 -10.49 6.22 -18.78
N LEU A 134 -9.86 6.90 -19.74
CA LEU A 134 -9.11 8.13 -19.50
C LEU A 134 -10.04 9.29 -19.12
N ILE A 135 -11.18 9.44 -19.81
CA ILE A 135 -12.21 10.42 -19.44
C ILE A 135 -12.76 10.11 -18.05
N PHE A 136 -13.04 8.83 -17.76
CA PHE A 136 -13.52 8.41 -16.45
C PHE A 136 -12.50 8.72 -15.34
N GLY A 137 -11.22 8.41 -15.54
CA GLY A 137 -10.15 8.73 -14.59
C GLY A 137 -9.92 10.23 -14.40
N PHE A 138 -10.19 11.03 -15.44
CA PHE A 138 -10.12 12.48 -15.37
C PHE A 138 -11.27 13.08 -14.55
N VAL A 139 -12.50 12.61 -14.80
CA VAL A 139 -13.73 13.08 -14.17
C VAL A 139 -13.87 12.55 -12.74
N LYS A 140 -13.75 11.23 -12.55
CA LYS A 140 -13.90 10.59 -11.25
C LYS A 140 -12.58 10.60 -10.51
N ASN A 141 -12.60 11.16 -9.30
CA ASN A 141 -11.47 11.07 -8.39
C ASN A 141 -11.36 9.64 -7.83
N PRO A 142 -10.29 8.88 -8.13
CA PRO A 142 -10.14 7.52 -7.59
C PRO A 142 -10.08 7.51 -6.06
N LEU A 143 -9.76 8.64 -5.42
CA LEU A 143 -9.66 8.78 -3.96
C LEU A 143 -11.00 9.14 -3.30
N THR A 144 -12.03 9.57 -4.05
CA THR A 144 -13.38 9.77 -3.49
C THR A 144 -14.19 8.48 -3.42
N LEU A 145 -13.82 7.45 -4.19
CA LEU A 145 -14.45 6.12 -4.13
C LEU A 145 -14.15 5.40 -2.82
N GLY A 146 -12.99 5.66 -2.19
CA GLY A 146 -12.59 5.06 -0.91
C GLY A 146 -13.19 5.72 0.33
N LYS A 147 -13.81 6.91 0.22
CA LYS A 147 -14.38 7.66 1.37
C LYS A 147 -15.87 7.40 1.64
N LYS A 148 -16.50 6.48 0.91
CA LYS A 148 -17.94 6.17 1.05
C LYS A 148 -18.33 5.40 2.33
N GLY A 149 -17.45 5.30 3.32
CA GLY A 149 -17.65 4.49 4.53
C GLY A 149 -17.50 5.20 5.88
N GLU A 150 -17.23 6.51 5.92
CA GLU A 150 -17.20 7.22 7.21
C GLU A 150 -18.61 7.76 7.55
N PRO A 151 -19.22 7.32 8.67
CA PRO A 151 -20.46 7.91 9.15
C PRO A 151 -20.19 9.36 9.51
N LYS A 152 -21.05 10.26 9.01
CA LYS A 152 -21.08 11.65 9.47
C LYS A 152 -21.44 11.64 10.96
N ALA A 153 -20.54 12.17 11.78
CA ALA A 153 -20.83 12.56 13.15
C ALA A 153 -21.75 13.79 13.16
#